data_AF-D1ADC5-F1
#
_entry.id   AF-D1ADC5-F1
#
_cell.length_a   1.000
_cell.length_b   1.000
_cell.length_c   1.000
_cell.angle_alpha   90.00
_cell.angle_beta   90.00
_cell.angle_gamma   90.00
#
_symmetry.space_group_name_H-M   'P 1'
#
loop_
_entity.id
_entity.type
_entity.pdbx_description
1 polymer ?
#
loop_
_entity_poly.entity_id
_entity_poly.type
_entity_poly.pdbx_seq_one_letter_code
_entity_poly.pdbx_strand_id
1 'polypeptide(L)'
;MSTLSPAGFDKSLDLLAEHLRARAVALRPHVFGAGRPGQIAEAVSLAFDAAYLGDQHSAELMIERAEALVRALPARPRKPAAIVRRGLRGQQRRWADAAVLIAATDASFKHPHVGWGYVSSAGHWGCAGGTYRGVLNPNGRSGAMISELRAVHMLLTDLDTDRPMTLLIDSRGALRFLRAWQSGRVGLMPNGYSLRPRFGAAAQSTKPTLVRLAEQVASRPGLRFEHVAGHSGHPLNEAADGLAGLARRCIAGDQDGDVDTLTARAQDLAAAFLHAWHSRPGAG
;
A
#
# COMPACT_ATOMS: atom_id res chain seq x y z
N MET A 1 9.90 21.82 36.38
CA MET A 1 9.26 20.57 35.92
C MET A 1 10.30 19.76 35.18
N SER A 2 10.74 18.65 35.76
CA SER A 2 11.72 17.76 35.13
C SER A 2 11.09 17.15 33.87
N THR A 3 11.75 17.29 32.73
CA THR A 3 11.30 16.68 31.49
C THR A 3 11.38 15.16 31.62
N LEU A 4 10.24 14.48 31.55
CA LEU A 4 10.14 13.03 31.58
C LEU A 4 11.01 12.42 30.47
N SER A 5 12.06 11.68 30.85
CA SER A 5 12.96 11.00 29.90
C SER A 5 12.44 9.59 29.57
N PRO A 6 12.87 8.97 28.46
CA PRO A 6 12.47 7.59 28.13
C PRO A 6 12.79 6.58 29.24
N ALA A 7 13.99 6.67 29.84
CA ALA A 7 14.38 5.82 30.96
C ALA A 7 13.57 6.12 32.23
N GLY A 8 13.27 7.40 32.49
CA GLY A 8 12.42 7.81 33.61
C GLY A 8 10.98 7.32 33.47
N PHE A 9 10.44 7.34 32.24
CA PHE A 9 9.13 6.78 31.91
C PHE A 9 9.10 5.28 32.20
N ASP A 10 10.07 4.53 31.67
CA ASP A 10 10.09 3.07 31.81
C ASP A 10 10.20 2.66 33.29
N LYS A 11 10.96 3.40 34.10
CA LYS A 11 11.02 3.20 35.56
C LYS A 11 9.72 3.57 36.27
N SER A 12 9.05 4.63 35.84
CA SER A 12 7.82 5.13 36.48
C SER A 12 6.60 4.26 36.21
N LEU A 13 6.65 3.41 35.17
CA LEU A 13 5.64 2.37 34.94
C LEU A 13 5.48 1.43 36.15
N ASP A 14 6.56 1.23 36.93
CA ASP A 14 6.54 0.37 38.12
C ASP A 14 5.69 0.93 39.25
N LEU A 15 5.39 2.24 39.24
CA LEU A 15 4.59 2.92 40.24
C LEU A 15 3.09 2.78 40.00
N LEU A 16 2.68 2.40 38.78
CA LEU A 16 1.29 2.28 38.39
C LEU A 16 0.71 0.90 38.71
N ALA A 17 -0.57 0.88 39.07
CA ALA A 17 -1.37 -0.33 39.09
C ALA A 17 -1.35 -1.05 37.72
N GLU A 18 -1.48 -2.38 37.74
CA GLU A 18 -1.32 -3.24 36.56
C GLU A 18 -2.21 -2.82 35.37
N HIS A 19 -3.47 -2.49 35.63
CA HIS A 19 -4.43 -2.07 34.61
C HIS A 19 -4.08 -0.70 33.96
N LEU A 20 -3.35 0.16 34.68
CA LEU A 20 -2.89 1.46 34.18
C LEU A 20 -1.59 1.36 33.39
N ARG A 21 -0.74 0.39 33.72
CA ARG A 21 0.57 0.21 33.08
C ARG A 21 0.46 0.00 31.57
N ALA A 22 -0.43 -0.89 31.13
CA ALA A 22 -0.62 -1.17 29.69
C ALA A 22 -1.12 0.07 28.94
N ARG A 23 -2.00 0.86 29.56
CA ARG A 23 -2.53 2.12 29.03
C ARG A 23 -1.42 3.18 28.91
N ALA A 24 -0.60 3.34 29.95
CA ALA A 24 0.55 4.23 29.93
C ALA A 24 1.54 3.84 28.81
N VAL A 25 1.86 2.55 28.66
CA VAL A 25 2.74 2.06 27.57
C VAL A 25 2.20 2.43 26.19
N ALA A 26 0.88 2.34 25.96
CA ALA A 26 0.26 2.72 24.70
C ALA A 26 0.42 4.23 24.38
N LEU A 27 0.56 5.08 25.40
CA LEU A 27 0.78 6.52 25.26
C LEU A 27 2.24 6.90 24.94
N ARG A 28 3.21 6.00 25.16
CA ARG A 28 4.65 6.25 24.96
C ARG A 28 5.01 6.88 23.59
N PRO A 29 4.43 6.45 22.44
CA PRO A 29 4.70 7.08 21.14
C PRO A 29 4.19 8.52 21.02
N HIS A 30 3.23 8.90 21.85
CA HIS A 30 2.62 10.23 21.89
C HIS A 30 3.36 11.17 22.85
N VAL A 31 4.00 10.63 23.90
CA VAL A 31 4.86 11.38 24.83
C VAL A 31 6.19 11.77 24.16
N PHE A 32 6.84 10.84 23.47
CA PHE A 32 8.18 11.05 22.90
C PHE A 32 8.21 11.34 21.39
N GLY A 33 7.03 11.44 20.76
CA GLY A 33 6.94 11.71 19.33
C GLY A 33 7.37 13.14 18.98
N ALA A 34 8.09 13.31 17.87
CA ALA A 34 8.43 14.65 17.37
C ALA A 34 7.16 15.43 16.96
N GLY A 35 7.06 16.69 17.44
CA GLY A 35 5.96 17.61 17.13
C GLY A 35 4.63 17.27 17.81
N ARG A 36 4.67 16.66 19.00
CA ARG A 36 3.47 16.31 19.78
C ARG A 36 3.14 17.39 20.81
N PRO A 37 1.85 17.61 21.15
CA PRO A 37 1.48 18.56 22.19
C PRO A 37 2.07 18.16 23.54
N GLY A 38 2.79 19.09 24.18
CA GLY A 38 3.40 18.87 25.50
C GLY A 38 2.40 18.44 26.57
N GLN A 39 1.12 18.79 26.41
CA GLN A 39 0.02 18.44 27.30
C GLN A 39 -0.15 16.92 27.49
N ILE A 40 0.17 16.10 26.49
CA ILE A 40 0.09 14.63 26.64
C ILE A 40 1.22 14.13 27.54
N ALA A 41 2.45 14.62 27.30
CA ALA A 41 3.60 14.29 28.14
C ALA A 41 3.44 14.79 29.58
N GLU A 42 2.86 15.98 29.74
CA GLU A 42 2.53 16.58 31.02
C GLU A 42 1.50 15.74 31.79
N ALA A 43 0.38 15.37 31.16
CA ALA A 43 -0.62 14.51 31.79
C ALA A 43 -0.03 13.16 32.22
N VAL A 44 0.81 12.54 31.38
CA VAL A 44 1.48 11.28 31.76
C VAL A 44 2.49 11.48 32.90
N SER A 45 3.22 12.60 32.92
CA SER A 45 4.13 12.92 34.03
C SER A 45 3.35 13.10 35.34
N LEU A 46 2.24 13.82 35.32
CA LEU A 46 1.37 14.00 36.49
C LEU A 46 0.76 12.67 36.95
N ALA A 47 0.46 11.74 36.04
CA ALA A 47 0.04 10.40 36.41
C ALA A 47 1.11 9.66 37.21
N PHE A 48 2.38 9.77 36.78
CA PHE A 48 3.51 9.17 37.49
C PHE A 48 3.78 9.85 38.84
N ASP A 49 3.65 11.18 38.92
CA ASP A 49 3.80 11.92 40.17
C ASP A 49 2.70 11.53 41.18
N ALA A 50 1.44 11.40 40.73
CA ALA A 50 0.35 10.92 41.57
C ALA A 50 0.57 9.48 42.06
N ALA A 51 1.00 8.58 41.17
CA ALA A 51 1.32 7.20 41.50
C ALA A 51 2.48 7.09 42.50
N TYR A 52 3.50 7.95 42.36
CA TYR A 52 4.63 8.05 43.30
C TYR A 52 4.17 8.42 44.71
N LEU A 53 3.16 9.29 44.82
CA LEU A 53 2.53 9.68 46.09
C LEU A 53 1.52 8.64 46.63
N GLY A 54 1.31 7.53 45.91
CA GLY A 54 0.35 6.49 46.29
C GLY A 54 -1.09 6.77 45.86
N ASP A 55 -1.36 7.86 45.15
CA ASP A 55 -2.70 8.21 44.66
C ASP A 55 -2.96 7.63 43.27
N GLN A 56 -3.38 6.37 43.24
CA GLN A 56 -3.69 5.65 42.00
C GLN A 56 -4.95 6.19 41.30
N HIS A 57 -5.88 6.80 42.02
CA HIS A 57 -7.09 7.37 41.43
C HIS A 57 -6.76 8.60 40.59
N SER A 58 -5.95 9.51 41.15
CA SER A 58 -5.46 10.67 40.39
C SER A 58 -4.58 10.24 39.21
N ALA A 59 -3.78 9.18 39.37
CA ALA A 59 -3.00 8.62 38.27
C ALA A 59 -3.87 8.13 37.11
N GLU A 60 -4.98 7.45 37.41
CA GLU A 60 -5.95 7.01 36.41
C GLU A 60 -6.59 8.19 35.66
N LEU A 61 -7.05 9.21 36.38
CA LEU A 61 -7.64 10.42 35.77
C LEU A 61 -6.67 11.12 34.80
N MET A 62 -5.38 11.16 35.16
CA MET A 62 -4.36 11.75 34.30
C MET A 62 -4.07 10.89 33.05
N ILE A 63 -4.10 9.56 33.17
CA ILE A 63 -4.00 8.65 32.02
C ILE A 63 -5.21 8.81 31.10
N GLU A 64 -6.42 8.86 31.64
CA GLU A 64 -7.66 9.10 30.87
C GLU A 64 -7.61 10.42 30.10
N ARG A 65 -7.13 11.48 30.76
CA ARG A 65 -6.91 12.79 30.13
C ARG A 65 -5.91 12.71 28.99
N ALA A 66 -4.79 12.02 29.18
CA ALA A 66 -3.80 11.82 28.12
C ALA A 66 -4.38 11.04 26.93
N GLU A 67 -5.16 9.99 27.18
CA GLU A 67 -5.86 9.23 26.14
C GLU A 67 -6.90 10.09 25.40
N ALA A 68 -7.65 10.93 26.10
CA ALA A 68 -8.61 11.85 25.49
C ALA A 68 -7.92 12.87 24.58
N LEU A 69 -6.78 13.43 25.04
CA LEU A 69 -5.94 14.31 24.21
C LEU A 69 -5.42 13.59 22.96
N VAL A 70 -5.01 12.32 23.08
CA VAL A 70 -4.59 11.51 21.92
C VAL A 70 -5.75 11.29 20.94
N ARG A 71 -6.97 11.00 21.43
CA ARG A 71 -8.17 10.86 20.59
C ARG A 71 -8.55 12.16 19.88
N ALA A 72 -8.29 13.31 20.50
CA ALA A 72 -8.56 14.62 19.94
C ALA A 72 -7.47 15.10 18.95
N LEU A 73 -6.32 14.43 18.85
CA LEU A 73 -5.30 14.80 17.88
C LEU A 73 -5.85 14.64 16.45
N PRO A 74 -5.67 15.63 15.57
CA PRO A 74 -6.00 15.45 14.16
C PRO A 74 -5.16 14.30 13.60
N ALA A 75 -5.77 13.48 12.76
CA ALA A 75 -5.05 12.43 12.04
C ALA A 75 -3.89 13.08 11.28
N ARG A 76 -2.64 12.70 11.61
CA ARG A 76 -1.49 13.28 10.95
C ARG A 76 -1.58 12.94 9.46
N PRO A 77 -1.48 13.93 8.55
CA PRO A 77 -1.52 13.65 7.13
C PRO A 77 -0.39 12.68 6.81
N ARG A 78 -0.77 11.52 6.27
CA ARG A 78 0.22 10.53 5.82
C ARG A 78 0.92 11.15 4.62
N LYS A 79 2.25 11.06 4.59
CA LYS A 79 3.00 11.48 3.40
C LYS A 79 2.48 10.70 2.18
N PRO A 80 2.35 11.32 1.00
CA PRO A 80 1.93 10.66 -0.24
C PRO A 80 2.61 9.31 -0.49
N ALA A 81 3.93 9.23 -0.30
CA ALA A 81 4.69 7.99 -0.40
C ALA A 81 4.20 6.87 0.55
N ALA A 82 3.81 7.21 1.78
CA ALA A 82 3.29 6.25 2.74
C ALA A 82 1.88 5.77 2.39
N ILE A 83 1.07 6.63 1.75
CA ILE A 83 -0.26 6.31 1.25
C ILE A 83 -0.14 5.29 0.12
N VAL A 84 0.59 5.61 -0.94
CA VAL A 84 0.71 4.73 -2.11
C VAL A 84 1.50 3.45 -1.83
N ARG A 85 2.38 3.41 -0.81
CA ARG A 85 3.02 2.15 -0.36
C ARG A 85 2.01 1.15 0.21
N ARG A 86 0.90 1.62 0.80
CA ARG A 86 -0.20 0.76 1.25
C ARG A 86 -1.12 0.35 0.09
N GLY A 87 -1.05 1.08 -1.02
CA GLY A 87 -1.92 0.94 -2.16
C GLY A 87 -3.18 1.81 -2.04
N LEU A 88 -3.54 2.44 -3.14
CA LEU A 88 -4.84 3.09 -3.34
C LEU A 88 -5.70 2.19 -4.21
N ARG A 89 -6.99 2.10 -3.89
CA ARG A 89 -7.97 1.25 -4.58
C ARG A 89 -9.27 2.01 -4.70
N GLY A 90 -10.03 1.66 -5.73
CA GLY A 90 -11.42 2.08 -5.84
C GLY A 90 -12.13 1.34 -6.95
N GLN A 91 -13.41 1.63 -7.09
CA GLN A 91 -14.23 1.09 -8.16
C GLN A 91 -15.18 2.15 -8.68
N GLN A 92 -15.24 2.28 -10.00
CA GLN A 92 -16.23 3.06 -10.71
C GLN A 92 -17.50 2.22 -10.86
N ARG A 93 -18.44 2.39 -9.93
CA ARG A 93 -19.67 1.57 -9.83
C ARG A 93 -20.51 1.56 -11.10
N ARG A 94 -20.44 2.62 -11.92
CA ARG A 94 -21.13 2.73 -13.21
C ARG A 94 -20.87 1.54 -14.14
N TRP A 95 -19.69 0.92 -14.04
CA TRP A 95 -19.28 -0.18 -14.92
C TRP A 95 -19.16 -1.52 -14.19
N ALA A 96 -19.68 -1.65 -12.97
CA ALA A 96 -19.52 -2.85 -12.15
C ALA A 96 -20.00 -4.14 -12.86
N ASP A 97 -21.04 -4.03 -13.69
CA ASP A 97 -21.70 -5.14 -14.36
C ASP A 97 -21.12 -5.45 -15.76
N ALA A 98 -19.88 -5.06 -16.03
CA ALA A 98 -19.23 -5.39 -17.31
C ALA A 98 -19.26 -6.91 -17.57
N ALA A 99 -19.89 -7.32 -18.68
CA ALA A 99 -20.09 -8.71 -19.05
C ALA A 99 -18.75 -9.43 -19.28
N VAL A 100 -17.83 -8.79 -19.99
CA VAL A 100 -16.47 -9.29 -20.23
C VAL A 100 -15.48 -8.58 -19.31
N LEU A 101 -14.71 -9.37 -18.56
CA LEU A 101 -13.68 -8.86 -17.68
C LEU A 101 -12.35 -8.74 -18.42
N ILE A 102 -11.99 -7.52 -18.77
CA ILE A 102 -10.70 -7.16 -19.35
C ILE A 102 -10.01 -6.24 -18.36
N ALA A 103 -8.74 -6.44 -18.10
CA ALA A 103 -7.97 -5.54 -17.26
C ALA A 103 -6.62 -5.25 -17.89
N ALA A 104 -6.10 -4.06 -17.62
CA ALA A 104 -4.76 -3.66 -18.02
C ALA A 104 -3.90 -3.40 -16.79
N THR A 105 -2.61 -3.67 -16.92
CA THR A 105 -1.61 -3.41 -15.88
C THR A 105 -0.40 -2.73 -16.48
N ASP A 106 0.21 -1.82 -15.73
CA ASP A 106 1.42 -1.11 -16.15
C ASP A 106 2.30 -0.75 -14.94
N ALA A 107 3.56 -0.43 -15.20
CA ALA A 107 4.52 0.05 -14.22
C ALA A 107 5.40 1.21 -14.72
N SER A 108 5.42 2.28 -13.93
CA SER A 108 6.27 3.44 -14.17
C SER A 108 7.55 3.36 -13.34
N PHE A 109 8.71 3.28 -14.00
CA PHE A 109 10.02 3.16 -13.35
C PHE A 109 10.94 4.35 -13.65
N LYS A 110 11.41 5.05 -12.61
CA LYS A 110 12.50 6.03 -12.68
C LYS A 110 13.40 5.83 -11.48
N HIS A 111 14.54 5.18 -11.70
CA HIS A 111 15.41 4.73 -10.60
C HIS A 111 15.62 5.84 -9.55
N PRO A 112 15.44 5.56 -8.25
CA PRO A 112 15.04 4.28 -7.63
C PRO A 112 13.54 4.16 -7.31
N HIS A 113 12.72 5.06 -7.84
CA HIS A 113 11.30 5.15 -7.59
C HIS A 113 10.52 4.35 -8.61
N VAL A 114 9.53 3.60 -8.14
CA VAL A 114 8.64 2.86 -9.02
C VAL A 114 7.21 2.91 -8.52
N GLY A 115 6.29 2.98 -9.46
CA GLY A 115 4.86 2.80 -9.24
C GLY A 115 4.33 1.75 -10.21
N TRP A 116 3.24 1.13 -9.83
CA TRP A 116 2.52 0.16 -10.64
C TRP A 116 1.02 0.34 -10.44
N GLY A 117 0.25 0.03 -11.48
CA GLY A 117 -1.19 0.30 -11.51
C GLY A 117 -1.95 -0.73 -12.32
N TYR A 118 -3.26 -0.81 -12.08
CA TYR A 118 -4.18 -1.55 -12.91
C TYR A 118 -5.51 -0.84 -13.03
N VAL A 119 -6.25 -1.19 -14.07
CA VAL A 119 -7.67 -0.88 -14.24
C VAL A 119 -8.38 -2.07 -14.89
N SER A 120 -9.65 -2.31 -14.55
CA SER A 120 -10.50 -3.30 -15.19
C SER A 120 -11.70 -2.65 -15.89
N SER A 121 -12.24 -3.32 -16.91
CA SER A 121 -13.48 -2.96 -17.61
C SER A 121 -14.66 -2.86 -16.65
N ALA A 122 -14.63 -3.62 -15.55
CA ALA A 122 -15.61 -3.57 -14.46
C ALA A 122 -15.44 -2.35 -13.51
N GLY A 123 -14.57 -1.41 -13.88
CA GLY A 123 -14.35 -0.16 -13.16
C GLY A 123 -13.42 -0.25 -11.95
N HIS A 124 -12.85 -1.42 -11.64
CA HIS A 124 -11.90 -1.53 -10.53
C HIS A 124 -10.57 -0.91 -10.93
N TRP A 125 -9.93 -0.23 -10.00
CA TRP A 125 -8.61 0.32 -10.22
C TRP A 125 -7.77 0.25 -8.95
N GLY A 126 -6.47 0.24 -9.14
CA GLY A 126 -5.54 0.31 -8.04
C GLY A 126 -4.17 0.80 -8.46
N CYS A 127 -3.48 1.47 -7.55
CA CYS A 127 -2.08 1.82 -7.73
C CYS A 127 -1.28 1.64 -6.43
N ALA A 128 -0.01 1.31 -6.56
CA ALA A 128 0.92 1.28 -5.43
C ALA A 128 2.34 1.54 -5.91
N GLY A 129 3.27 1.76 -4.98
CA GLY A 129 4.65 2.05 -5.34
C GLY A 129 5.65 1.80 -4.22
N GLY A 130 6.92 1.87 -4.57
CA GLY A 130 8.02 1.61 -3.67
C GLY A 130 9.33 2.27 -4.11
N THR A 131 10.25 2.37 -3.17
CA THR A 131 11.63 2.79 -3.44
C THR A 131 12.51 1.55 -3.34
N TYR A 132 13.32 1.29 -4.36
CA TYR A 132 14.20 0.14 -4.37
C TYR A 132 15.65 0.57 -4.63
N ARG A 133 16.47 0.53 -3.57
CA ARG A 133 17.88 0.95 -3.56
C ARG A 133 18.77 -0.15 -2.96
N GLY A 134 20.06 -0.07 -3.27
CA GLY A 134 21.11 -0.84 -2.59
C GLY A 134 21.15 -2.33 -2.93
N VAL A 135 22.07 -3.03 -2.26
CA VAL A 135 22.37 -4.46 -2.48
C VAL A 135 21.17 -5.36 -2.14
N LEU A 136 20.27 -4.89 -1.27
CA LEU A 136 19.04 -5.59 -0.87
C LEU A 136 17.84 -5.25 -1.77
N ASN A 137 18.04 -4.58 -2.91
CA ASN A 137 16.98 -4.31 -3.87
C ASN A 137 16.36 -5.65 -4.35
N PRO A 138 15.10 -5.94 -3.98
CA PRO A 138 14.48 -7.23 -4.32
C PRO A 138 14.21 -7.37 -5.82
N ASN A 139 14.29 -6.29 -6.60
CA ASN A 139 14.05 -6.28 -8.03
C ASN A 139 15.34 -6.51 -8.85
N GLY A 140 16.53 -6.56 -8.24
CA GLY A 140 17.79 -6.69 -8.96
C GLY A 140 17.95 -5.64 -10.08
N ARG A 141 18.41 -6.06 -11.26
CA ARG A 141 18.56 -5.21 -12.47
C ARG A 141 17.27 -5.06 -13.29
N SER A 142 16.22 -5.84 -12.99
CA SER A 142 15.00 -5.94 -13.81
C SER A 142 13.83 -5.15 -13.22
N GLY A 143 14.11 -3.92 -12.76
CA GLY A 143 13.18 -3.09 -11.98
C GLY A 143 11.82 -2.85 -12.63
N ALA A 144 11.80 -2.49 -13.92
CA ALA A 144 10.57 -2.25 -14.67
C ALA A 144 9.72 -3.53 -14.79
N MET A 145 10.28 -4.59 -15.38
CA MET A 145 9.58 -5.87 -15.56
C MET A 145 9.05 -6.48 -14.26
N ILE A 146 9.80 -6.39 -13.14
CA ILE A 146 9.31 -6.91 -11.85
C ILE A 146 8.15 -6.07 -11.32
N SER A 147 8.12 -4.78 -11.64
CA SER A 147 7.05 -3.89 -11.22
C SER A 147 5.78 -4.13 -12.03
N GLU A 148 5.90 -4.49 -13.31
CA GLU A 148 4.78 -5.03 -14.10
C GLU A 148 4.18 -6.27 -13.46
N LEU A 149 5.02 -7.22 -13.06
CA LEU A 149 4.56 -8.43 -12.36
C LEU A 149 3.89 -8.07 -11.02
N ARG A 150 4.37 -7.05 -10.30
CA ARG A 150 3.69 -6.55 -9.09
C ARG A 150 2.32 -5.94 -9.40
N ALA A 151 2.17 -5.26 -10.54
CA ALA A 151 0.89 -4.74 -11.01
C ALA A 151 -0.12 -5.88 -11.20
N VAL A 152 0.28 -6.96 -11.87
CA VAL A 152 -0.56 -8.15 -12.07
C VAL A 152 -0.90 -8.83 -10.75
N HIS A 153 0.05 -9.02 -9.84
CA HIS A 153 -0.23 -9.58 -8.52
C HIS A 153 -1.24 -8.73 -7.74
N MET A 154 -1.11 -7.42 -7.83
CA MET A 154 -2.01 -6.47 -7.17
C MET A 154 -3.43 -6.63 -7.70
N LEU A 155 -3.60 -6.57 -9.03
CA LEU A 155 -4.88 -6.79 -9.71
C LEU A 155 -5.53 -8.13 -9.31
N LEU A 156 -4.79 -9.24 -9.41
CA LEU A 156 -5.33 -10.57 -9.14
C LEU A 156 -5.70 -10.79 -7.67
N THR A 157 -5.00 -10.12 -6.76
CA THR A 157 -5.29 -10.15 -5.31
C THR A 157 -6.51 -9.29 -4.99
N ASP A 158 -6.68 -8.14 -5.63
CA ASP A 158 -7.77 -7.22 -5.29
C ASP A 158 -9.11 -7.66 -5.90
N LEU A 159 -9.10 -8.20 -7.12
CA LEU A 159 -10.33 -8.67 -7.77
C LEU A 159 -10.84 -9.99 -7.19
N ASP A 160 -9.92 -10.80 -6.65
CA ASP A 160 -10.18 -12.10 -6.02
C ASP A 160 -11.33 -12.91 -6.66
N THR A 161 -11.24 -13.11 -7.98
CA THR A 161 -12.28 -13.76 -8.76
C THR A 161 -11.71 -14.83 -9.68
N ASP A 162 -12.45 -15.94 -9.82
CA ASP A 162 -12.12 -17.02 -10.75
C ASP A 162 -12.79 -16.84 -12.11
N ARG A 163 -13.50 -15.72 -12.33
CA ARG A 163 -14.02 -15.36 -13.65
C ARG A 163 -12.89 -15.34 -14.68
N PRO A 164 -13.09 -15.92 -15.88
CA PRO A 164 -12.16 -15.74 -16.98
C PRO A 164 -11.91 -14.26 -17.24
N MET A 165 -10.64 -13.90 -17.44
CA MET A 165 -10.21 -12.51 -17.59
C MET A 165 -9.11 -12.41 -18.65
N THR A 166 -9.21 -11.37 -19.48
CA THR A 166 -8.14 -10.99 -20.40
C THR A 166 -7.29 -9.89 -19.77
N LEU A 167 -6.00 -10.15 -19.62
CA LEU A 167 -4.99 -9.24 -19.09
C LEU A 167 -4.18 -8.62 -20.23
N LEU A 168 -4.31 -7.31 -20.38
CA LEU A 168 -3.55 -6.48 -21.31
C LEU A 168 -2.26 -6.04 -20.63
N ILE A 169 -1.13 -6.38 -21.24
CA ILE A 169 0.21 -6.14 -20.69
C ILE A 169 1.12 -5.69 -21.83
N ASP A 170 1.87 -4.62 -21.63
CA ASP A 170 2.79 -4.09 -22.64
C ASP A 170 4.22 -4.68 -22.54
N SER A 171 4.54 -5.28 -21.39
CA SER A 171 5.83 -5.87 -21.10
C SER A 171 5.93 -7.33 -21.56
N ARG A 172 6.61 -7.52 -22.70
CA ARG A 172 6.97 -8.87 -23.20
C ARG A 172 7.75 -9.69 -22.18
N GLY A 173 8.58 -9.05 -21.36
CA GLY A 173 9.32 -9.70 -20.29
C GLY A 173 8.40 -10.29 -19.22
N ALA A 174 7.39 -9.54 -18.79
CA ALA A 174 6.40 -9.99 -17.83
C ALA A 174 5.54 -11.12 -18.44
N LEU A 175 5.05 -10.95 -19.67
CA LEU A 175 4.27 -11.96 -20.40
C LEU A 175 4.97 -13.32 -20.47
N ARG A 176 6.28 -13.34 -20.68
CA ARG A 176 7.06 -14.59 -20.70
C ARG A 176 6.96 -15.34 -19.38
N PHE A 177 7.06 -14.66 -18.24
CA PHE A 177 6.95 -15.29 -16.92
C PHE A 177 5.51 -15.73 -16.64
N LEU A 178 4.52 -14.88 -16.91
CA LEU A 178 3.11 -15.20 -16.68
C LEU A 178 2.67 -16.44 -17.45
N ARG A 179 3.00 -16.53 -18.74
CA ARG A 179 2.71 -17.72 -19.56
C ARG A 179 3.45 -18.96 -19.06
N ALA A 180 4.69 -18.80 -18.60
CA ALA A 180 5.45 -19.92 -18.02
C ALA A 180 4.84 -20.43 -16.71
N TRP A 181 4.39 -19.53 -15.84
CA TRP A 181 3.73 -19.91 -14.59
C TRP A 181 2.37 -20.55 -14.84
N GLN A 182 1.60 -20.04 -15.79
CA GLN A 182 0.33 -20.64 -16.19
C GLN A 182 0.53 -22.06 -16.76
N SER A 183 1.67 -22.30 -17.42
CA SER A 183 2.07 -23.65 -17.88
C SER A 183 2.68 -24.52 -16.77
N GLY A 184 2.54 -24.16 -15.49
CA GLY A 184 3.02 -24.93 -14.34
C GLY A 184 4.49 -24.69 -13.94
N ARG A 185 5.26 -23.84 -14.64
CA ARG A 185 6.67 -23.58 -14.30
C ARG A 185 6.83 -22.57 -13.18
N VAL A 186 6.14 -22.76 -12.06
CA VAL A 186 6.06 -21.82 -10.92
C VAL A 186 7.40 -21.45 -10.30
N GLY A 187 8.42 -22.32 -10.42
CA GLY A 187 9.78 -22.04 -9.93
C GLY A 187 10.61 -21.08 -10.80
N LEU A 188 10.15 -20.76 -12.02
CA LEU A 188 10.88 -19.88 -12.93
C LEU A 188 10.80 -18.42 -12.47
N MET A 189 11.88 -17.86 -11.94
CA MET A 189 11.91 -16.49 -11.40
C MET A 189 12.82 -15.57 -12.21
N PRO A 190 12.55 -14.24 -12.22
CA PRO A 190 13.47 -13.26 -12.79
C PRO A 190 14.88 -13.39 -12.21
N ASN A 191 15.90 -13.29 -13.06
CA ASN A 191 17.28 -13.33 -12.61
C ASN A 191 17.54 -12.23 -11.56
N GLY A 192 18.16 -12.61 -10.45
CA GLY A 192 18.44 -11.72 -9.31
C GLY A 192 17.22 -11.39 -8.45
N TYR A 193 16.05 -11.99 -8.67
CA TYR A 193 14.91 -11.81 -7.77
C TYR A 193 15.17 -12.45 -6.42
N SER A 194 15.00 -11.68 -5.35
CA SER A 194 15.24 -12.18 -3.99
C SER A 194 14.08 -13.04 -3.50
N LEU A 195 14.36 -14.33 -3.25
CA LEU A 195 13.45 -15.30 -2.65
C LEU A 195 13.41 -15.26 -1.12
N ARG A 196 14.13 -14.31 -0.50
CA ARG A 196 14.14 -14.18 0.96
C ARG A 196 12.72 -13.94 1.50
N PRO A 197 12.37 -14.55 2.64
CA PRO A 197 11.09 -14.30 3.28
C PRO A 197 10.90 -12.80 3.58
N ARG A 198 9.64 -12.37 3.53
CA ARG A 198 9.22 -10.99 3.78
C ARG A 198 8.75 -10.86 5.22
N PHE A 199 9.37 -9.94 5.96
CA PHE A 199 9.03 -9.67 7.35
C PHE A 199 8.66 -8.19 7.53
N GLY A 200 7.76 -7.90 8.47
CA GLY A 200 7.37 -6.54 8.86
C GLY A 200 5.86 -6.33 8.90
N ALA A 201 5.41 -5.28 9.60
CA ALA A 201 3.99 -5.01 9.88
C ALA A 201 3.11 -4.78 8.63
N ALA A 202 3.71 -4.51 7.47
CA ALA A 202 3.00 -4.36 6.19
C ALA A 202 3.07 -5.61 5.29
N ALA A 203 3.79 -6.66 5.71
CA ALA A 203 3.89 -7.90 4.95
C ALA A 203 2.63 -8.74 5.16
N GLN A 204 1.80 -8.86 4.11
CA GLN A 204 0.60 -9.73 4.12
C GLN A 204 0.95 -11.22 4.17
N SER A 205 2.20 -11.58 3.88
CA SER A 205 2.68 -12.96 3.80
C SER A 205 4.21 -12.97 3.88
N THR A 206 4.77 -14.04 4.44
CA THR A 206 6.22 -14.29 4.45
C THR A 206 6.75 -14.69 3.07
N LYS A 207 5.90 -15.23 2.18
CA LYS A 207 6.29 -15.53 0.79
C LYS A 207 6.55 -14.25 -0.03
N PRO A 208 7.62 -14.21 -0.87
CA PRO A 208 7.86 -13.14 -1.83
C PRO A 208 6.70 -12.92 -2.81
N THR A 209 6.46 -11.67 -3.22
CA THR A 209 5.34 -11.29 -4.10
C THR A 209 5.29 -12.10 -5.40
N LEU A 210 6.41 -12.33 -6.07
CA LEU A 210 6.41 -13.03 -7.37
C LEU A 210 6.21 -14.54 -7.21
N VAL A 211 6.57 -15.11 -6.05
CA VAL A 211 6.25 -16.51 -5.73
C VAL A 211 4.73 -16.64 -5.57
N ARG A 212 4.10 -15.74 -4.81
CA ARG A 212 2.64 -15.69 -4.67
C ARG A 212 1.94 -15.51 -6.02
N LEU A 213 2.46 -14.63 -6.86
CA LEU A 213 1.92 -14.42 -8.21
C LEU A 213 2.03 -15.66 -9.08
N ALA A 214 3.18 -16.35 -9.08
CA ALA A 214 3.36 -17.57 -9.84
C ALA A 214 2.36 -18.66 -9.42
N GLU A 215 2.14 -18.81 -8.11
CA GLU A 215 1.11 -19.71 -7.54
C GLU A 215 -0.30 -19.30 -8.01
N GLN A 216 -0.67 -18.02 -7.88
CA GLN A 216 -1.98 -17.50 -8.31
C GLN A 216 -2.24 -17.67 -9.82
N VAL A 217 -1.22 -17.46 -10.65
CA VAL A 217 -1.35 -17.60 -12.10
C VAL A 217 -1.47 -19.08 -12.50
N ALA A 218 -0.70 -19.96 -11.86
CA ALA A 218 -0.79 -21.40 -12.10
C ALA A 218 -2.16 -21.98 -11.71
N SER A 219 -2.80 -21.44 -10.67
CA SER A 219 -4.13 -21.89 -10.26
C SER A 219 -5.28 -21.31 -11.10
N ARG A 220 -5.01 -20.43 -12.08
CA ARG A 220 -6.02 -19.75 -12.89
C ARG A 220 -5.83 -19.99 -14.39
N PRO A 221 -6.26 -21.16 -14.92
CA PRO A 221 -6.17 -21.46 -16.35
C PRO A 221 -7.08 -20.56 -17.21
N GLY A 222 -8.10 -19.93 -16.62
CA GLY A 222 -9.00 -19.00 -17.29
C GLY A 222 -8.40 -17.62 -17.60
N LEU A 223 -7.17 -17.33 -17.17
CA LEU A 223 -6.48 -16.07 -17.51
C LEU A 223 -5.99 -16.11 -18.97
N ARG A 224 -6.28 -15.05 -19.72
CA ARG A 224 -5.72 -14.82 -21.06
C ARG A 224 -4.76 -13.65 -21.01
N PHE A 225 -3.61 -13.76 -21.65
CA PHE A 225 -2.58 -12.72 -21.64
C PHE A 225 -2.35 -12.16 -23.04
N GLU A 226 -2.71 -10.90 -23.25
CA GLU A 226 -2.59 -10.21 -24.52
C GLU A 226 -1.52 -9.11 -24.45
N HIS A 227 -0.66 -9.08 -25.48
CA HIS A 227 0.33 -8.02 -25.61
C HIS A 227 -0.32 -6.82 -26.26
N VAL A 228 -0.26 -5.67 -25.60
CA VAL A 228 -0.63 -4.39 -26.19
C VAL A 228 0.65 -3.58 -26.45
N ALA A 229 0.68 -2.83 -27.54
CA ALA A 229 1.78 -1.90 -27.74
C ALA A 229 1.66 -0.76 -26.72
N GLY A 230 2.73 -0.49 -25.97
CA GLY A 230 2.78 0.67 -25.07
C GLY A 230 2.56 1.96 -25.86
N HIS A 231 1.87 2.92 -25.24
CA HIS A 231 1.52 4.22 -25.85
C HIS A 231 0.74 4.12 -27.17
N SER A 232 0.02 3.02 -27.40
CA SER A 232 -0.83 2.84 -28.58
C SER A 232 -2.16 3.57 -28.50
N GLY A 233 -2.44 4.26 -27.38
CA GLY A 233 -3.74 4.88 -27.12
C GLY A 233 -4.81 3.88 -26.69
N HIS A 234 -4.43 2.66 -26.26
CA HIS A 234 -5.37 1.71 -25.71
C HIS A 234 -5.91 2.21 -24.36
N PRO A 235 -7.20 2.57 -24.21
CA PRO A 235 -7.67 3.34 -23.05
C PRO A 235 -7.37 2.68 -21.70
N LEU A 236 -7.59 1.37 -21.56
CA LEU A 236 -7.27 0.67 -20.31
C LEU A 236 -5.76 0.69 -19.99
N ASN A 237 -4.89 0.56 -21.00
CA ASN A 237 -3.45 0.57 -20.78
C ASN A 237 -2.98 1.97 -20.37
N GLU A 238 -3.46 3.01 -21.05
CA GLU A 238 -3.15 4.41 -20.70
C GLU A 238 -3.64 4.76 -19.28
N ALA A 239 -4.78 4.23 -18.84
CA ALA A 239 -5.21 4.38 -17.45
C ALA A 239 -4.26 3.69 -16.47
N ALA A 240 -3.81 2.46 -16.78
CA ALA A 240 -2.86 1.74 -15.95
C ALA A 240 -1.51 2.47 -15.86
N ASP A 241 -0.98 2.99 -16.99
CA ASP A 241 0.24 3.82 -17.02
C ASP A 241 0.07 5.08 -16.16
N GLY A 242 -1.04 5.81 -16.35
CA GLY A 242 -1.33 7.02 -15.60
C GLY A 242 -1.40 6.78 -14.08
N LEU A 243 -2.02 5.68 -13.66
CA LEU A 243 -2.06 5.24 -12.26
C LEU A 243 -0.67 4.87 -11.73
N ALA A 244 0.13 4.14 -12.50
CA ALA A 244 1.49 3.78 -12.15
C ALA A 244 2.39 5.02 -12.02
N GLY A 245 2.24 5.98 -12.94
CA GLY A 245 2.92 7.27 -12.93
C GLY A 245 2.56 8.13 -11.72
N LEU A 246 1.27 8.21 -11.36
CA LEU A 246 0.82 8.88 -10.14
C LEU A 246 1.47 8.28 -8.89
N ALA A 247 1.46 6.95 -8.76
CA ALA A 247 2.08 6.26 -7.63
C ALA A 247 3.60 6.52 -7.58
N ARG A 248 4.29 6.46 -8.72
CA ARG A 248 5.74 6.75 -8.79
C ARG A 248 6.05 8.18 -8.33
N ARG A 249 5.28 9.18 -8.77
CA ARG A 249 5.47 10.59 -8.37
C ARG A 249 5.25 10.79 -6.87
N CYS A 250 4.22 10.16 -6.29
CA CYS A 250 4.02 10.15 -4.84
C CYS A 250 5.21 9.54 -4.08
N ILE A 251 5.84 8.49 -4.62
CA ILE A 251 7.04 7.87 -4.05
C ILE A 251 8.29 8.74 -4.21
N ALA A 252 8.40 9.47 -5.31
CA ALA A 252 9.50 10.40 -5.58
C ALA A 252 9.40 11.68 -4.71
N GLY A 253 8.20 12.01 -4.23
CA GLY A 253 7.93 13.28 -3.55
C GLY A 253 7.54 14.41 -4.51
N ASP A 254 7.23 14.08 -5.76
CA ASP A 254 6.82 15.03 -6.80
C ASP A 254 5.31 15.31 -6.77
N GLN A 255 4.58 14.68 -5.85
CA GLN A 255 3.12 14.78 -5.74
C GLN A 255 2.72 14.96 -4.28
N ASP A 256 1.93 15.99 -4.02
CA ASP A 256 1.33 16.26 -2.72
C ASP A 256 -0.16 15.90 -2.69
N GLY A 257 -0.68 15.70 -1.49
CA GLY A 257 -2.09 15.37 -1.24
C GLY A 257 -2.24 14.39 -0.09
N ASP A 258 -3.37 14.47 0.60
CA ASP A 258 -3.79 13.45 1.56
C ASP A 258 -4.42 12.24 0.84
N VAL A 259 -4.94 11.29 1.63
CA VAL A 259 -5.51 10.05 1.08
C VAL A 259 -6.68 10.37 0.16
N ASP A 260 -7.55 11.29 0.55
CA ASP A 260 -8.77 11.59 -0.18
C ASP A 260 -8.46 12.31 -1.50
N THR A 261 -7.56 13.29 -1.47
CA THR A 261 -7.08 14.00 -2.66
C THR A 261 -6.43 13.05 -3.66
N LEU A 262 -5.57 12.15 -3.19
CA LEU A 262 -4.88 11.19 -4.07
C LEU A 262 -5.83 10.12 -4.60
N THR A 263 -6.82 9.72 -3.80
CA THR A 263 -7.87 8.77 -4.21
C THR A 263 -8.75 9.38 -5.29
N ALA A 264 -9.23 10.62 -5.10
CA ALA A 264 -10.01 11.36 -6.09
C ALA A 264 -9.24 11.48 -7.42
N ARG A 265 -7.96 11.89 -7.38
CA ARG A 265 -7.13 11.98 -8.59
C ARG A 265 -6.98 10.64 -9.32
N ALA A 266 -6.75 9.55 -8.59
CA ALA A 266 -6.64 8.23 -9.19
C ALA A 266 -7.98 7.76 -9.79
N GLN A 267 -9.08 8.07 -9.10
CA GLN A 267 -10.43 7.77 -9.52
C GLN A 267 -10.82 8.53 -10.81
N ASP A 268 -10.50 9.82 -10.88
CA ASP A 268 -10.76 10.67 -12.06
C ASP A 268 -9.96 10.20 -13.28
N LEU A 269 -8.68 9.84 -13.07
CA LEU A 269 -7.84 9.28 -14.12
C LEU A 269 -8.44 7.98 -14.66
N ALA A 270 -8.81 7.05 -13.77
CA ALA A 270 -9.45 5.80 -14.19
C ALA A 270 -10.78 6.05 -14.91
N ALA A 271 -11.63 6.97 -14.42
CA ALA A 271 -12.90 7.32 -15.03
C ALA A 271 -12.76 7.83 -16.47
N ALA A 272 -11.82 8.74 -16.72
CA ALA A 272 -11.64 9.34 -18.04
C ALA A 272 -11.35 8.28 -19.12
N PHE A 273 -10.44 7.35 -18.84
CA PHE A 273 -10.09 6.29 -19.78
C PHE A 273 -11.12 5.16 -19.84
N LEU A 274 -11.81 4.85 -18.73
CA LEU A 274 -12.91 3.89 -18.75
C LEU A 274 -14.10 4.41 -19.57
N HIS A 275 -14.37 5.71 -19.52
CA HIS A 275 -15.37 6.32 -20.38
C HIS A 275 -15.00 6.16 -21.85
N ALA A 276 -13.74 6.41 -22.22
CA ALA A 276 -13.25 6.18 -23.57
C ALA A 276 -13.32 4.69 -23.98
N TRP A 277 -13.01 3.75 -23.08
CA TRP A 277 -13.13 2.31 -23.32
C TRP A 277 -14.57 1.89 -23.64
N HIS A 278 -15.51 2.26 -22.77
CA HIS A 278 -16.92 1.87 -22.89
C HIS A 278 -17.68 2.62 -23.99
N SER A 279 -17.11 3.69 -24.55
CA SER A 279 -17.67 4.39 -25.71
C SER A 279 -17.26 3.76 -27.05
N ARG A 280 -16.39 2.73 -27.05
CA ARG A 280 -15.98 2.04 -28.28
C ARG A 280 -17.05 1.02 -28.70
N PRO A 281 -17.37 0.91 -30.00
CA PRO A 281 -18.25 -0.16 -30.49
C PRO A 281 -17.62 -1.53 -30.19
N GLY A 282 -18.39 -2.43 -29.55
CA GLY A 282 -17.97 -3.80 -29.23
C GLY A 282 -17.40 -4.04 -27.83
N ALA A 283 -17.48 -3.06 -26.92
CA ALA A 283 -17.01 -3.19 -25.52
C ALA A 283 -18.08 -3.66 -24.51
N GLY A 284 -19.31 -3.93 -24.96
CA GLY A 284 -20.47 -4.35 -24.16
C GLY A 284 -20.80 -5.84 -24.32
#